data_AF-A0A3M0KCA4-F1
#
_entry.id   AF-A0A3M0KCA4-F1
#
_cell.length_a   1.000
_cell.length_b   1.000
_cell.length_c   1.000
_cell.angle_alpha   90.00
_cell.angle_beta   90.00
_cell.angle_gamma   90.00
#
_symmetry.space_group_name_H-M   'P 1'
#
loop_
_entity.id
_entity.type
_entity.pdbx_description
1 polymer ?
#
loop_
_entity_poly.entity_id
_entity_poly.type
_entity_poly.pdbx_seq_one_letter_code
_entity_poly.pdbx_strand_id
1 'polypeptide(L)'
;MAVWRGGLAVLLLLLPLFLVILAGAASGPLPAASSEAFDSVLGNTASCHRACQLTYPLHTYPKEEELYACQRGCRLFSICQFVDDGADLNRTKQECDSACTEAYSQSDEQYACHLGCQNQLPFAELRQEQLMSLMPRIHLLFPLTLVRSFWSDMMDSAQSFITSSWTFYLQADDGKIVIFQSKPEVQYVPQLDQETGDTKGSLLLSKTASNRFCTAPNNRTGFLCDDRVTCVPASWVCDSISNCRNGEDEQEQLCGDLPHSLPGFLVFYCSDRRSWVYADQRCNGMNDCGDCSDETWSLAACPPCGQDWWSCSPVHFQFCSCVPRRLCRDGVQHCLGWSDEFVCTA
;
A
#
# COMPACT_ATOMS: atom_id res chain seq x y z
N MET A 1 -60.89 26.29 18.45
CA MET A 1 -60.54 25.88 19.83
C MET A 1 -59.32 24.99 19.76
N ALA A 2 -58.51 25.01 20.83
CA ALA A 2 -57.26 24.28 21.06
C ALA A 2 -55.99 24.85 20.40
N VAL A 3 -55.41 25.81 21.12
CA VAL A 3 -54.00 26.24 21.11
C VAL A 3 -53.15 25.09 21.68
N TRP A 4 -52.09 24.67 20.98
CA TRP A 4 -51.00 23.88 21.56
C TRP A 4 -49.72 24.73 21.56
N ARG A 5 -49.50 25.42 22.69
CA ARG A 5 -48.24 26.05 23.06
C ARG A 5 -47.38 24.97 23.71
N GLY A 6 -46.28 24.56 23.09
CA GLY A 6 -45.39 23.54 23.69
C GLY A 6 -44.03 23.29 23.04
N GLY A 7 -43.67 23.96 21.93
CA GLY A 7 -42.43 23.66 21.19
C GLY A 7 -41.19 24.48 21.57
N LEU A 8 -41.35 25.62 22.24
CA LEU A 8 -40.24 26.57 22.46
C LEU A 8 -39.45 26.32 23.76
N ALA A 9 -39.96 25.50 24.69
CA ALA A 9 -39.30 25.26 25.98
C ALA A 9 -38.24 24.14 25.94
N VAL A 10 -38.32 23.21 24.97
CA VAL A 10 -37.37 22.09 24.86
C VAL A 10 -36.05 22.53 24.20
N LEU A 11 -36.11 23.51 23.28
CA LEU A 11 -34.92 24.02 22.60
C LEU A 11 -33.99 24.85 23.52
N LEU A 12 -34.54 25.46 24.57
CA LEU A 12 -33.79 26.30 25.52
C LEU A 12 -33.07 25.50 26.62
N LEU A 13 -33.42 24.24 26.84
CA LEU A 13 -32.76 23.37 27.84
C LEU A 13 -31.54 22.60 27.28
N LEU A 14 -31.33 22.58 25.96
CA LEU A 14 -30.16 21.94 25.33
C LEU A 14 -29.01 22.90 25.00
N LEU A 15 -29.28 24.21 24.99
CA LEU A 15 -28.27 25.26 24.81
C LEU A 15 -27.17 25.30 25.91
N PRO A 16 -27.44 25.04 27.21
CA PRO A 16 -26.36 25.05 28.20
C PRO A 16 -25.50 23.77 28.13
N LEU A 17 -26.00 22.67 27.55
CA LEU A 17 -25.22 21.43 27.39
C LEU A 17 -24.25 21.52 26.20
N PHE A 18 -24.60 22.27 25.16
CA PHE A 18 -23.73 22.53 24.01
C PHE A 18 -22.62 23.56 24.32
N LEU A 19 -22.89 24.52 25.21
CA LEU A 19 -21.90 25.51 25.67
C LEU A 19 -20.89 24.94 26.67
N VAL A 20 -21.24 23.91 27.44
CA VAL A 20 -20.28 23.22 28.34
C VAL A 20 -19.24 22.40 27.56
N ILE A 21 -19.57 21.92 26.35
CA ILE A 21 -18.60 21.21 25.49
C ILE A 21 -17.57 22.19 24.88
N LEU A 22 -17.92 23.46 24.70
CA LEU A 22 -17.05 24.49 24.12
C LEU A 22 -16.12 25.20 25.13
N ALA A 23 -16.36 25.05 26.44
CA ALA A 23 -15.54 25.70 27.48
C ALA A 23 -14.53 24.77 28.18
N GLY A 24 -14.47 23.48 27.82
CA GLY A 24 -13.60 22.48 28.45
C GLY A 24 -12.26 22.22 27.76
N ALA A 25 -11.97 22.84 26.61
CA ALA A 25 -10.76 22.60 25.83
C ALA A 25 -9.82 23.82 25.84
N ALA A 26 -9.31 24.17 27.02
CA ALA A 26 -8.30 25.23 27.15
C ALA A 26 -7.28 24.90 28.25
N SER A 27 -6.47 23.87 28.01
CA SER A 27 -5.04 23.81 28.43
C SER A 27 -4.47 22.42 28.12
N GLY A 28 -3.96 22.24 26.91
CA GLY A 28 -3.20 21.06 26.50
C GLY A 28 -2.77 21.22 25.03
N PRO A 29 -1.54 20.86 24.64
CA PRO A 29 -1.10 21.02 23.25
C PRO A 29 -1.97 20.15 22.34
N LEU A 30 -2.63 20.76 21.35
CA LEU A 30 -3.32 20.02 20.29
C LEU A 30 -2.26 19.30 19.43
N PRO A 31 -2.33 17.96 19.26
CA PRO A 31 -1.70 17.34 18.11
C PRO A 31 -2.48 17.73 16.85
N ALA A 32 -1.77 18.22 15.85
CA ALA A 32 -2.30 18.50 14.52
C ALA A 32 -2.82 17.20 13.88
N ALA A 33 -4.14 16.96 13.95
CA ALA A 33 -4.77 15.74 13.40
C ALA A 33 -5.82 16.05 12.32
N SER A 34 -5.79 17.25 11.71
CA SER A 34 -6.69 17.59 10.60
C SER A 34 -6.09 17.37 9.21
N SER A 35 -4.78 17.16 9.09
CA SER A 35 -4.13 16.87 7.80
C SER A 35 -4.43 15.45 7.31
N GLU A 36 -4.45 14.46 8.21
CA GLU A 36 -4.51 13.04 7.83
C GLU A 36 -5.87 12.61 7.26
N ALA A 37 -6.98 13.24 7.68
CA ALA A 37 -8.30 12.87 7.21
C ALA A 37 -8.50 13.18 5.72
N PHE A 38 -7.92 14.29 5.23
CA PHE A 38 -8.02 14.70 3.82
C PHE A 38 -6.92 14.10 2.94
N ASP A 39 -5.78 13.70 3.51
CA ASP A 39 -4.69 13.01 2.79
C ASP A 39 -5.14 11.66 2.21
N SER A 40 -6.11 10.99 2.87
CA SER A 40 -6.69 9.73 2.40
C SER A 40 -7.54 9.86 1.12
N VAL A 41 -8.10 11.05 0.85
CA VAL A 41 -9.00 11.31 -0.30
C VAL A 41 -8.31 12.11 -1.40
N LEU A 42 -7.49 13.10 -1.04
CA LEU A 42 -6.74 13.94 -1.98
C LEU A 42 -5.39 13.31 -2.39
N GLY A 43 -5.00 12.23 -1.72
CA GLY A 43 -3.76 11.50 -1.94
C GLY A 43 -2.53 12.19 -1.34
N ASN A 44 -1.54 11.37 -0.97
CA ASN A 44 -0.36 11.85 -0.25
C ASN A 44 0.49 12.81 -1.11
N THR A 45 0.74 14.02 -0.60
CA THR A 45 1.61 15.02 -1.24
C THR A 45 3.05 14.99 -0.70
N ALA A 46 3.38 14.13 0.27
CA ALA A 46 4.69 14.11 0.95
C ALA A 46 5.88 14.02 -0.01
N SER A 47 5.75 13.30 -1.13
CA SER A 47 6.78 13.20 -2.16
C SER A 47 7.03 14.53 -2.87
N CYS A 48 5.96 15.28 -3.21
CA CYS A 48 6.06 16.61 -3.80
C CYS A 48 6.53 17.66 -2.79
N HIS A 49 6.11 17.55 -1.52
CA HIS A 49 6.64 18.42 -0.45
C HIS A 49 8.16 18.25 -0.28
N ARG A 50 8.68 17.00 -0.34
CA ARG A 50 10.12 16.75 -0.34
C ARG A 50 10.82 17.34 -1.56
N ALA A 51 10.22 17.22 -2.75
CA ALA A 51 10.74 17.85 -3.95
C ALA A 51 10.83 19.38 -3.79
N CYS A 52 9.77 20.04 -3.29
CA CYS A 52 9.78 21.47 -3.00
C CYS A 52 10.87 21.88 -1.97
N GLN A 53 11.09 21.07 -0.93
CA GLN A 53 12.15 21.34 0.07
C GLN A 53 13.55 21.25 -0.51
N LEU A 54 13.78 20.34 -1.47
CA LEU A 54 15.05 20.23 -2.17
C LEU A 54 15.26 21.36 -3.18
N THR A 55 14.19 21.87 -3.80
CA THR A 55 14.28 22.99 -4.76
C THR A 55 14.41 24.35 -4.09
N TYR A 56 13.76 24.55 -2.93
CA TYR A 56 13.83 25.79 -2.13
C TYR A 56 14.48 25.56 -0.76
N PRO A 57 15.78 25.25 -0.69
CA PRO A 57 16.49 25.14 0.58
C PRO A 57 16.70 26.53 1.19
N LEU A 58 16.44 26.66 2.49
CA LEU A 58 16.58 27.89 3.29
C LEU A 58 17.96 28.57 3.19
N HIS A 59 19.00 27.81 2.86
CA HIS A 59 20.36 28.34 2.70
C HIS A 59 20.54 29.13 1.40
N THR A 60 19.78 28.81 0.35
CA THR A 60 19.91 29.42 -0.98
C THR A 60 18.77 30.41 -1.25
N TYR A 61 17.58 30.13 -0.72
CA TYR A 61 16.43 31.02 -0.73
C TYR A 61 16.12 31.50 0.69
N PRO A 62 16.40 32.76 1.03
CA PRO A 62 16.19 33.29 2.38
C PRO A 62 14.71 33.56 2.71
N LYS A 63 13.81 33.35 1.74
CA LYS A 63 12.37 33.63 1.82
C LYS A 63 11.58 32.33 1.93
N GLU A 64 10.94 32.11 3.07
CA GLU A 64 10.11 30.92 3.33
C GLU A 64 8.79 30.90 2.54
N GLU A 65 8.34 32.07 2.06
CA GLU A 65 7.09 32.26 1.32
C GLU A 65 7.01 31.44 0.02
N GLU A 66 8.12 31.30 -0.71
CA GLU A 66 8.20 30.53 -1.96
C GLU A 66 8.11 29.01 -1.73
N LEU A 67 8.74 28.51 -0.66
CA LEU A 67 8.64 27.11 -0.26
C LEU A 67 7.17 26.75 0.06
N TYR A 68 6.47 27.61 0.80
CA TYR A 68 5.07 27.40 1.12
C TYR A 68 4.17 27.51 -0.12
N ALA A 69 4.48 28.38 -1.07
CA ALA A 69 3.75 28.46 -2.34
C ALA A 69 3.89 27.18 -3.17
N CYS A 70 5.09 26.59 -3.26
CA CYS A 70 5.32 25.30 -3.92
C CYS A 70 4.51 24.17 -3.28
N GLN A 71 4.54 24.09 -1.94
CA GLN A 71 3.79 23.09 -1.19
C GLN A 71 2.26 23.24 -1.36
N ARG A 72 1.76 24.48 -1.47
CA ARG A 72 0.36 24.74 -1.78
C ARG A 72 0.01 24.29 -3.20
N GLY A 73 0.90 24.51 -4.18
CA GLY A 73 0.76 23.99 -5.55
C GLY A 73 0.61 22.46 -5.58
N CYS A 74 1.42 21.72 -4.81
CA CYS A 74 1.29 20.26 -4.70
C CYS A 74 -0.11 19.82 -4.23
N ARG A 75 -0.69 20.53 -3.23
CA ARG A 75 -2.04 20.24 -2.72
C ARG A 75 -3.13 20.66 -3.69
N LEU A 76 -2.94 21.79 -4.37
CA LEU A 76 -3.89 22.31 -5.35
C LEU A 76 -4.07 21.35 -6.52
N PHE A 77 -2.98 20.76 -7.01
CA PHE A 77 -3.04 19.74 -8.06
C PHE A 77 -3.88 18.53 -7.64
N SER A 78 -3.70 18.02 -6.42
CA SER A 78 -4.51 16.93 -5.87
C SER A 78 -6.00 17.27 -5.82
N ILE A 79 -6.36 18.52 -5.51
CA ILE A 79 -7.74 18.99 -5.48
C ILE A 79 -8.31 19.03 -6.91
N CYS A 80 -7.58 19.59 -7.87
CA CYS A 80 -7.99 19.60 -9.28
C CYS A 80 -8.17 18.19 -9.84
N GLN A 81 -7.25 17.26 -9.51
CA GLN A 81 -7.36 15.86 -9.92
C GLN A 81 -8.62 15.18 -9.38
N PHE A 82 -9.01 15.47 -8.14
CA PHE A 82 -10.22 14.92 -7.54
C PHE A 82 -11.50 15.45 -8.20
N VAL A 83 -11.53 16.72 -8.60
CA VAL A 83 -12.71 17.35 -9.23
C VAL A 83 -12.90 16.88 -10.68
N ASP A 84 -11.80 16.59 -11.39
CA ASP A 84 -11.82 16.22 -12.82
C ASP A 84 -11.90 14.71 -13.09
N ASP A 85 -12.20 13.90 -12.07
CA ASP A 85 -12.19 12.42 -12.09
C ASP A 85 -10.85 11.78 -12.54
N GLY A 86 -9.78 12.58 -12.63
CA GLY A 86 -8.43 12.16 -13.00
C GLY A 86 -8.28 11.66 -14.44
N ALA A 87 -9.20 11.97 -15.36
CA ALA A 87 -9.15 11.42 -16.73
C ALA A 87 -7.95 11.95 -17.54
N ASP A 88 -7.65 13.25 -17.44
CA ASP A 88 -6.61 13.93 -18.21
C ASP A 88 -5.66 14.74 -17.31
N LEU A 89 -4.53 14.13 -16.92
CA LEU A 89 -3.55 14.75 -16.00
C LEU A 89 -2.89 16.04 -16.55
N ASN A 90 -2.81 16.17 -17.88
CA ASN A 90 -2.34 17.41 -18.51
C ASN A 90 -3.35 18.55 -18.39
N ARG A 91 -4.66 18.24 -18.36
CA ARG A 91 -5.71 19.24 -18.16
C ARG A 91 -5.75 19.67 -16.70
N THR A 92 -5.69 18.73 -15.76
CA THR A 92 -5.65 19.04 -14.33
C THR A 92 -4.44 19.91 -13.97
N LYS A 93 -3.30 19.70 -14.64
CA LYS A 93 -2.13 20.59 -14.52
C LYS A 93 -2.43 22.02 -14.98
N GLN A 94 -3.05 22.20 -16.15
CA GLN A 94 -3.38 23.53 -16.66
C GLN A 94 -4.38 24.27 -15.77
N GLU A 95 -5.32 23.54 -15.17
CA GLU A 95 -6.25 24.10 -14.18
C GLU A 95 -5.52 24.54 -12.90
N CYS A 96 -4.57 23.73 -12.43
CA CYS A 96 -3.70 24.07 -11.30
C CYS A 96 -2.86 25.33 -11.60
N ASP A 97 -2.23 25.39 -12.78
CA ASP A 97 -1.42 26.53 -13.21
C ASP A 97 -2.29 27.81 -13.31
N SER A 98 -3.51 27.69 -13.84
CA SER A 98 -4.44 28.82 -13.93
C SER A 98 -4.84 29.33 -12.54
N ALA A 99 -5.14 28.43 -11.60
CA ALA A 99 -5.47 28.80 -10.23
C ALA A 99 -4.27 29.42 -9.48
N CYS A 100 -3.04 28.97 -9.74
CA CYS A 100 -1.84 29.62 -9.23
C CYS A 100 -1.66 31.04 -9.79
N THR A 101 -1.95 31.26 -11.09
CA THR A 101 -1.89 32.61 -11.69
C THR A 101 -2.90 33.58 -11.10
N GLU A 102 -4.05 33.07 -10.63
CA GLU A 102 -5.08 33.89 -9.97
C GLU A 102 -4.75 34.17 -8.50
N ALA A 103 -4.17 33.18 -7.81
CA ALA A 103 -3.90 33.26 -6.37
C ALA A 103 -2.70 34.13 -6.01
N TYR A 104 -1.69 34.21 -6.90
CA TYR A 104 -0.43 34.89 -6.61
C TYR A 104 -0.18 36.05 -7.56
N SER A 105 -0.02 37.25 -7.00
CA SER A 105 0.32 38.46 -7.77
C SER A 105 1.82 38.67 -7.97
N GLN A 106 2.67 37.98 -7.19
CA GLN A 106 4.13 38.05 -7.27
C GLN A 106 4.67 36.97 -8.20
N SER A 107 5.66 37.30 -9.04
CA SER A 107 6.25 36.37 -10.03
C SER A 107 6.88 35.14 -9.39
N ASP A 108 7.52 35.32 -8.23
CA ASP A 108 8.38 34.30 -7.63
C ASP A 108 7.53 33.24 -6.90
N GLU A 109 6.50 33.68 -6.17
CA GLU A 109 5.50 32.80 -5.53
C GLU A 109 4.64 32.07 -6.58
N GLN A 110 4.26 32.76 -7.65
CA GLN A 110 3.51 32.17 -8.75
C GLN A 110 4.30 31.06 -9.44
N TYR A 111 5.58 31.31 -9.74
CA TYR A 111 6.47 30.30 -10.29
C TYR A 111 6.64 29.11 -9.35
N ALA A 112 6.82 29.36 -8.04
CA ALA A 112 6.91 28.32 -7.04
C ALA A 112 5.64 27.46 -6.99
N CYS A 113 4.46 28.08 -7.08
CA CYS A 113 3.16 27.38 -7.15
C CYS A 113 3.06 26.48 -8.40
N HIS A 114 3.44 26.99 -9.57
CA HIS A 114 3.47 26.21 -10.82
C HIS A 114 4.42 25.02 -10.72
N LEU A 115 5.58 25.22 -10.10
CA LEU A 115 6.54 24.14 -9.86
C LEU A 115 5.93 23.04 -8.99
N GLY A 116 5.15 23.41 -7.96
CA GLY A 116 4.37 22.47 -7.15
C GLY A 116 3.38 21.65 -7.98
N CYS A 117 2.60 22.31 -8.86
CA CYS A 117 1.68 21.63 -9.79
C CYS A 117 2.43 20.65 -10.73
N GLN A 118 3.58 21.07 -11.26
CA GLN A 118 4.39 20.25 -12.16
C GLN A 118 5.04 19.05 -11.48
N ASN A 119 5.53 19.22 -10.25
CA ASN A 119 6.18 18.15 -9.49
C ASN A 119 5.19 17.07 -9.05
N GLN A 120 3.91 17.40 -8.86
CA GLN A 120 2.88 16.43 -8.48
C GLN A 120 2.43 15.54 -9.66
N LEU A 121 2.55 16.03 -10.90
CA LEU A 121 2.16 15.32 -12.12
C LEU A 121 2.73 13.88 -12.25
N PRO A 122 4.06 13.65 -12.17
CA PRO A 122 4.62 12.29 -12.32
C PRO A 122 4.16 11.33 -11.22
N PHE A 123 3.90 11.83 -10.00
CA PHE A 123 3.36 11.01 -8.92
C PHE A 123 1.89 10.65 -9.13
N ALA A 124 1.13 11.54 -9.78
CA ALA A 124 -0.25 11.27 -10.16
C ALA A 124 -0.36 10.27 -11.31
N GLU A 125 0.55 10.34 -12.30
CA GLU A 125 0.66 9.35 -13.39
C GLU A 125 0.92 7.95 -12.83
N LEU A 126 1.93 7.80 -11.96
CA LEU A 126 2.28 6.53 -11.33
C LEU A 126 1.10 5.95 -10.53
N ARG A 127 0.40 6.79 -9.76
CA ARG A 127 -0.77 6.37 -8.99
C ARG A 127 -1.90 5.91 -9.90
N GLN A 128 -2.13 6.60 -11.01
CA GLN A 128 -3.19 6.25 -11.95
C GLN A 128 -2.88 4.96 -12.70
N GLU A 129 -1.62 4.72 -13.08
CA GLU A 129 -1.17 3.43 -13.62
C GLU A 129 -1.38 2.29 -12.61
N GLN A 130 -1.01 2.51 -11.34
CA GLN A 130 -1.29 1.56 -10.26
C GLN A 130 -2.80 1.31 -10.12
N LEU A 131 -3.63 2.34 -10.10
CA LEU A 131 -5.09 2.22 -9.97
C LEU A 131 -5.73 1.54 -11.20
N MET A 132 -5.23 1.81 -12.40
CA MET A 132 -5.62 1.12 -13.64
C MET A 132 -5.21 -0.36 -13.65
N SER A 133 -4.11 -0.70 -12.96
CA SER A 133 -3.65 -2.09 -12.78
C SER A 133 -4.42 -2.84 -11.68
N LEU A 134 -4.94 -2.12 -10.68
CA LEU A 134 -5.74 -2.65 -9.57
C LEU A 134 -7.24 -2.72 -9.89
N MET A 135 -7.72 -2.03 -10.92
CA MET A 135 -9.11 -2.19 -11.36
C MET A 135 -9.29 -3.61 -11.90
N PRO A 136 -10.18 -4.44 -11.31
CA PRO A 136 -10.38 -5.78 -11.80
C PRO A 136 -10.93 -5.65 -13.22
N ARG A 137 -10.18 -6.15 -14.22
CA ARG A 137 -10.75 -6.41 -15.55
C ARG A 137 -11.98 -7.27 -15.32
N ILE A 138 -13.15 -6.68 -15.51
CA ILE A 138 -14.43 -7.37 -15.42
C ILE A 138 -14.54 -8.24 -16.68
N HIS A 139 -13.70 -9.28 -16.75
CA HIS A 139 -13.81 -10.35 -17.73
C HIS A 139 -15.12 -11.07 -17.44
N LEU A 140 -16.06 -11.03 -18.40
CA LEU A 140 -17.06 -12.02 -18.90
C LEU A 140 -17.63 -13.14 -17.99
N LEU A 141 -17.25 -13.23 -16.72
CA LEU A 141 -17.59 -14.26 -15.73
C LEU A 141 -18.37 -13.67 -14.55
N PHE A 142 -18.70 -12.37 -14.58
CA PHE A 142 -19.73 -11.78 -13.72
C PHE A 142 -21.08 -12.55 -13.75
N PRO A 143 -21.47 -13.21 -14.87
CA PRO A 143 -22.64 -14.09 -14.87
C PRO A 143 -22.46 -15.38 -14.06
N LEU A 144 -21.22 -15.88 -13.89
CA LEU A 144 -20.96 -17.17 -13.24
C LEU A 144 -20.83 -17.06 -11.71
N THR A 145 -20.41 -15.89 -11.20
CA THR A 145 -20.36 -15.63 -9.76
C THR A 145 -21.74 -15.43 -9.14
N LEU A 146 -22.68 -14.85 -9.90
CA LEU A 146 -24.10 -14.76 -9.52
C LEU A 146 -24.78 -16.13 -9.46
N VAL A 147 -24.44 -17.05 -10.38
CA VAL A 147 -24.95 -18.43 -10.34
C VAL A 147 -24.33 -19.20 -9.18
N ARG A 148 -23.08 -18.92 -8.81
CA ARG A 148 -22.43 -19.56 -7.66
C ARG A 148 -23.05 -19.15 -6.32
N SER A 149 -23.42 -17.86 -6.14
CA SER A 149 -24.10 -17.42 -4.91
C SER A 149 -25.53 -17.97 -4.83
N PHE A 150 -26.25 -18.03 -5.96
CA PHE A 150 -27.57 -18.65 -6.01
C PHE A 150 -27.50 -20.17 -5.74
N TRP A 151 -26.45 -20.84 -6.23
CA TRP A 151 -26.23 -22.26 -5.99
C TRP A 151 -25.80 -22.54 -4.55
N SER A 152 -25.00 -21.66 -3.90
CA SER A 152 -24.66 -21.82 -2.49
C SER A 152 -25.89 -21.64 -1.60
N ASP A 153 -26.72 -20.62 -1.85
CA ASP A 153 -27.92 -20.36 -1.04
C ASP A 153 -28.97 -21.47 -1.21
N MET A 154 -29.07 -22.06 -2.40
CA MET A 154 -29.90 -23.24 -2.67
C MET A 154 -29.33 -24.51 -2.03
N MET A 155 -28.00 -24.69 -2.02
CA MET A 155 -27.35 -25.87 -1.44
C MET A 155 -27.35 -25.86 0.09
N ASP A 156 -27.21 -24.68 0.71
CA ASP A 156 -27.33 -24.49 2.16
C ASP A 156 -28.78 -24.73 2.64
N SER A 157 -29.76 -24.34 1.82
CA SER A 157 -31.17 -24.67 2.06
C SER A 157 -31.43 -26.18 1.98
N ALA A 158 -30.76 -26.90 1.07
CA ALA A 158 -30.89 -28.35 0.92
C ALA A 158 -30.18 -29.15 2.04
N GLN A 159 -29.10 -28.63 2.63
CA GLN A 159 -28.41 -29.28 3.76
C GLN A 159 -29.25 -29.34 5.05
N SER A 160 -30.19 -28.41 5.23
CA SER A 160 -31.13 -28.42 6.36
C SER A 160 -32.14 -29.58 6.31
N PHE A 161 -32.40 -30.14 5.12
CA PHE A 161 -33.27 -31.30 4.92
C PHE A 161 -32.54 -32.66 4.99
N ILE A 162 -31.21 -32.67 4.80
CA ILE A 162 -30.42 -33.91 4.81
C ILE A 162 -29.92 -34.28 6.22
N THR A 163 -30.01 -33.36 7.19
CA THR A 163 -29.54 -33.58 8.57
C THR A 163 -30.65 -33.67 9.61
N SER A 164 -31.92 -33.47 9.23
CA SER A 164 -33.05 -33.68 10.13
C SER A 164 -33.27 -35.17 10.35
N SER A 165 -32.93 -35.68 11.54
CA SER A 165 -33.33 -37.00 11.98
C SER A 165 -34.86 -37.06 11.98
N TRP A 166 -35.44 -37.88 11.11
CA TRP A 166 -36.89 -38.03 11.04
C TRP A 166 -37.30 -39.29 11.81
N THR A 167 -38.42 -39.18 12.53
CA THR A 167 -39.06 -40.29 13.23
C THR A 167 -40.55 -40.23 12.93
N PHE A 168 -41.13 -41.32 12.43
CA PHE A 168 -42.58 -41.39 12.28
C PHE A 168 -43.16 -42.68 12.88
N TYR A 169 -44.42 -42.57 13.29
CA TYR A 169 -45.17 -43.59 14.01
C TYR A 169 -46.24 -44.15 13.09
N LEU A 170 -46.27 -45.47 12.92
CA LEU A 170 -47.38 -46.15 12.25
C LEU A 170 -48.12 -47.00 13.26
N GLN A 171 -49.43 -46.78 13.37
CA GLN A 171 -50.31 -47.62 14.17
C GLN A 171 -50.98 -48.63 13.24
N ALA A 172 -50.72 -49.91 13.45
CA ALA A 172 -51.39 -50.99 12.73
C ALA A 172 -52.79 -51.24 13.31
N ASP A 173 -53.66 -51.90 12.54
CA ASP A 173 -55.06 -52.15 12.90
C ASP A 173 -55.24 -53.03 14.16
N ASP A 174 -54.17 -53.67 14.62
CA ASP A 174 -54.11 -54.44 15.88
C ASP A 174 -53.71 -53.59 17.11
N GLY A 175 -53.65 -52.26 16.96
CA GLY A 175 -53.37 -51.31 18.03
C GLY A 175 -51.89 -51.16 18.39
N LYS A 176 -50.97 -51.87 17.71
CA LYS A 176 -49.53 -51.74 17.96
C LYS A 176 -48.92 -50.60 17.16
N ILE A 177 -48.02 -49.85 17.80
CA ILE A 177 -47.30 -48.74 17.20
C ILE A 177 -45.89 -49.18 16.87
N VAL A 178 -45.49 -49.05 15.61
CA VAL A 178 -44.12 -49.30 15.13
C VAL A 178 -43.45 -47.95 14.88
N ILE A 179 -42.25 -47.79 15.45
CA ILE A 179 -41.48 -46.54 15.41
C ILE A 179 -40.28 -46.75 14.48
N PHE A 180 -40.19 -45.92 13.44
CA PHE A 180 -39.05 -45.90 12.53
C PHE A 180 -38.22 -44.64 12.78
N GLN A 181 -36.98 -44.81 13.20
CA GLN A 181 -36.05 -43.72 13.52
C GLN A 181 -34.83 -43.77 12.59
N SER A 182 -34.52 -42.68 11.90
CA SER A 182 -33.27 -42.56 11.15
C SER A 182 -32.11 -42.18 12.08
N LYS A 183 -31.06 -43.00 12.16
CA LYS A 183 -29.77 -42.61 12.77
C LYS A 183 -28.77 -42.28 11.66
N PRO A 184 -28.10 -41.11 11.68
CA PRO A 184 -27.01 -40.84 10.75
C PRO A 184 -25.77 -41.63 11.19
N GLU A 185 -25.25 -42.48 10.31
CA GLU A 185 -23.98 -43.16 10.53
C GLU A 185 -22.91 -42.46 9.70
N VAL A 186 -22.11 -41.62 10.36
CA VAL A 186 -20.98 -40.93 9.73
C VAL A 186 -19.78 -41.85 9.77
N GLN A 187 -19.47 -42.49 8.64
CA GLN A 187 -18.19 -43.19 8.47
C GLN A 187 -17.10 -42.15 8.22
N TYR A 188 -16.29 -41.87 9.25
CA TYR A 188 -15.04 -41.14 9.08
C TYR A 188 -14.04 -42.08 8.40
N VAL A 189 -13.56 -41.70 7.22
CA VAL A 189 -12.45 -42.36 6.54
C VAL A 189 -11.19 -42.13 7.39
N PRO A 190 -10.55 -43.17 7.96
CA PRO A 190 -9.31 -42.98 8.69
C PRO A 190 -8.20 -42.66 7.70
N GLN A 191 -7.49 -41.56 7.97
CA GLN A 191 -6.27 -41.18 7.28
C GLN A 191 -5.21 -42.25 7.57
N LEU A 192 -4.52 -42.69 6.51
CA LEU A 192 -3.49 -43.72 6.56
C LEU A 192 -2.26 -43.18 7.32
N ASP A 193 -2.14 -43.52 8.60
CA ASP A 193 -0.89 -43.38 9.35
C ASP A 193 0.05 -44.54 9.00
N GLN A 194 1.28 -44.21 8.61
CA GLN A 194 2.41 -45.12 8.76
C GLN A 194 3.43 -44.48 9.72
N GLU A 195 3.45 -45.06 10.92
CA GLU A 195 4.39 -44.83 12.02
C GLU A 195 5.85 -45.05 11.59
N THR A 196 6.86 -44.42 12.19
CA THR A 196 7.38 -44.81 13.51
C THR A 196 8.50 -43.87 13.98
N GLY A 197 8.56 -43.58 15.29
CA GLY A 197 9.81 -43.15 15.94
C GLY A 197 9.68 -42.16 17.11
N ASP A 198 9.22 -42.65 18.26
CA ASP A 198 9.40 -42.20 19.67
C ASP A 198 10.55 -41.16 19.90
N THR A 199 10.46 -40.10 20.72
CA THR A 199 10.18 -40.14 22.16
C THR A 199 10.03 -38.71 22.74
N LYS A 200 9.04 -38.55 23.63
CA LYS A 200 8.81 -37.53 24.69
C LYS A 200 9.78 -36.33 24.87
N GLY A 201 9.20 -35.12 24.94
CA GLY A 201 9.76 -34.01 25.71
C GLY A 201 9.00 -32.68 25.56
N SER A 202 8.28 -32.27 26.61
CA SER A 202 7.78 -30.91 26.91
C SER A 202 7.14 -30.08 25.78
N LEU A 203 5.83 -29.91 25.89
CA LEU A 203 5.04 -28.88 25.23
C LEU A 203 5.39 -27.49 25.81
N LEU A 204 6.54 -26.97 25.40
CA LEU A 204 6.74 -25.54 25.16
C LEU A 204 7.15 -25.46 23.70
N LEU A 205 6.17 -25.20 22.83
CA LEU A 205 6.41 -25.03 21.40
C LEU A 205 7.19 -23.72 21.23
N SER A 206 8.51 -23.83 21.37
CA SER A 206 9.46 -22.85 20.86
C SER A 206 9.14 -22.71 19.38
N LYS A 207 8.66 -21.52 19.03
CA LYS A 207 8.31 -21.05 17.71
C LYS A 207 9.60 -21.04 16.87
N THR A 208 10.05 -22.21 16.42
CA THR A 208 11.17 -22.32 15.51
C THR A 208 10.72 -21.84 14.15
N ALA A 209 11.39 -20.80 13.67
CA ALA A 209 11.21 -20.21 12.36
C ALA A 209 11.20 -21.31 11.28
N SER A 210 10.01 -21.65 10.79
CA SER A 210 9.91 -22.28 9.47
C SER A 210 10.55 -21.30 8.50
N ASN A 211 11.53 -21.76 7.73
CA ASN A 211 12.29 -20.93 6.81
C ASN A 211 11.32 -20.30 5.80
N ARG A 212 10.90 -19.04 6.04
CA ARG A 212 9.92 -18.30 5.23
C ARG A 212 10.55 -17.65 4.01
N PHE A 213 11.67 -18.19 3.56
CA PHE A 213 12.39 -17.69 2.42
C PHE A 213 11.79 -18.26 1.13
N CYS A 214 11.55 -17.40 0.15
CA CYS A 214 11.21 -17.81 -1.20
C CYS A 214 11.91 -16.92 -2.23
N THR A 215 11.92 -17.40 -3.47
CA THR A 215 12.43 -16.65 -4.62
C THR A 215 11.24 -16.12 -5.40
N ALA A 216 11.04 -14.80 -5.33
CA ALA A 216 10.02 -14.08 -6.08
C ALA A 216 10.39 -14.02 -7.58
N PRO A 217 9.47 -13.59 -8.47
CA PRO A 217 9.79 -13.39 -9.88
C PRO A 217 11.08 -12.57 -10.08
N ASN A 218 11.85 -12.89 -11.13
CA ASN A 218 13.16 -12.30 -11.44
C ASN A 218 14.28 -12.62 -10.43
N ASN A 219 14.20 -13.77 -9.75
CA ASN A 219 15.23 -14.24 -8.81
C ASN A 219 15.44 -13.29 -7.62
N ARG A 220 14.39 -12.58 -7.22
CA ARG A 220 14.41 -11.64 -6.09
C ARG A 220 14.12 -12.36 -4.78
N THR A 221 14.65 -11.85 -3.68
CA THR A 221 14.38 -12.35 -2.33
C THR A 221 12.93 -12.05 -1.94
N GLY A 222 12.24 -13.03 -1.39
CA GLY A 222 10.84 -12.90 -0.99
C GLY A 222 10.51 -13.62 0.30
N PHE A 223 9.32 -13.31 0.82
CA PHE A 223 8.71 -13.87 2.00
C PHE A 223 7.63 -14.89 1.60
N LEU A 224 7.74 -16.10 2.15
CA LEU A 224 6.81 -17.20 1.93
C LEU A 224 5.66 -17.09 2.92
N CYS A 225 4.43 -17.05 2.40
CA CYS A 225 3.20 -17.09 3.18
C CYS A 225 2.99 -18.48 3.84
N ASP A 226 2.10 -18.57 4.82
CA ASP A 226 1.77 -19.79 5.59
C ASP A 226 1.18 -20.88 4.70
N ASP A 227 0.57 -20.48 3.58
CA ASP A 227 0.05 -21.38 2.56
C ASP A 227 1.15 -22.13 1.79
N ARG A 228 2.44 -21.76 1.97
CA ARG A 228 3.63 -22.32 1.29
C ARG A 228 3.59 -22.20 -0.24
N VAL A 229 2.68 -21.39 -0.78
CA VAL A 229 2.47 -21.23 -2.22
C VAL A 229 2.69 -19.79 -2.63
N THR A 230 2.21 -18.84 -1.82
CA THR A 230 2.30 -17.42 -2.13
C THR A 230 3.67 -16.89 -1.69
N CYS A 231 4.42 -16.35 -2.65
CA CYS A 231 5.71 -15.72 -2.42
C CYS A 231 5.59 -14.21 -2.65
N VAL A 232 5.76 -13.44 -1.59
CA VAL A 232 5.65 -11.98 -1.57
C VAL A 232 7.05 -11.38 -1.74
N PRO A 233 7.28 -10.44 -2.68
CA PRO A 233 8.55 -9.72 -2.77
C PRO A 233 8.92 -9.05 -1.45
N ALA A 234 10.22 -8.94 -1.13
CA ALA A 234 10.63 -8.36 0.15
C ALA A 234 10.08 -6.94 0.36
N SER A 235 10.06 -6.11 -0.68
CA SER A 235 9.53 -4.73 -0.66
C SER A 235 8.02 -4.62 -0.42
N TRP A 236 7.28 -5.71 -0.52
CA TRP A 236 5.83 -5.76 -0.26
C TRP A 236 5.52 -6.32 1.13
N VAL A 237 6.54 -6.59 1.95
CA VAL A 237 6.35 -6.99 3.35
C VAL A 237 6.29 -5.72 4.20
N CYS A 238 5.21 -5.58 4.99
CA CYS A 238 4.92 -4.38 5.78
C CYS A 238 4.63 -3.14 4.92
N ASP A 239 4.00 -3.33 3.75
CA ASP A 239 3.61 -2.25 2.83
C ASP A 239 2.17 -1.74 3.07
N SER A 240 1.54 -2.18 4.16
CA SER A 240 0.14 -1.94 4.53
C SER A 240 -0.88 -2.68 3.64
N ILE A 241 -0.45 -3.61 2.79
CA ILE A 241 -1.30 -4.40 1.91
C ILE A 241 -1.10 -5.89 2.23
N SER A 242 -2.16 -6.55 2.71
CA SER A 242 -2.15 -7.99 2.92
C SER A 242 -2.12 -8.74 1.57
N ASN A 243 -0.95 -9.19 1.14
CA ASN A 243 -0.78 -10.08 -0.01
C ASN A 243 -0.96 -11.54 0.40
N CYS A 244 -0.58 -11.90 1.63
CA CYS A 244 -0.81 -13.26 2.10
C CYS A 244 -2.27 -13.49 2.49
N ARG A 245 -2.72 -14.75 2.42
CA ARG A 245 -4.11 -15.16 2.72
C ARG A 245 -4.56 -14.78 4.13
N ASN A 246 -3.65 -14.84 5.11
CA ASN A 246 -3.94 -14.53 6.51
C ASN A 246 -3.28 -13.21 6.96
N GLY A 247 -2.74 -12.42 6.02
CA GLY A 247 -2.08 -11.15 6.29
C GLY A 247 -0.82 -11.24 7.15
N GLU A 248 -0.12 -12.38 7.10
CA GLU A 248 1.13 -12.60 7.86
C GLU A 248 2.32 -11.76 7.42
N ASP A 249 2.29 -11.24 6.21
CA ASP A 249 3.19 -10.22 5.69
C ASP A 249 3.00 -8.85 6.37
N GLU A 250 1.82 -8.59 6.94
CA GLU A 250 1.44 -7.33 7.60
C GLU A 250 1.23 -7.47 9.12
N GLN A 251 1.58 -8.61 9.71
CA GLN A 251 1.38 -8.85 11.14
C GLN A 251 2.30 -7.98 11.99
N GLU A 252 1.79 -7.44 13.10
CA GLU A 252 2.55 -6.65 14.08
C GLU A 252 3.82 -7.35 14.58
N GLN A 253 3.80 -8.69 14.66
CA GLN A 253 4.97 -9.48 15.08
C GLN A 253 6.14 -9.38 14.09
N LEU A 254 5.85 -9.07 12.83
CA LEU A 254 6.81 -8.89 11.74
C LEU A 254 7.08 -7.40 11.47
N CYS A 255 6.06 -6.54 11.59
CA CYS A 255 6.12 -5.13 11.20
C CYS A 255 6.29 -4.12 12.36
N GLY A 256 6.26 -4.57 13.62
CA GLY A 256 6.26 -3.66 14.78
C GLY A 256 7.61 -3.01 15.11
N ASP A 257 8.75 -3.59 14.71
CA ASP A 257 10.09 -3.07 15.02
C ASP A 257 11.03 -3.17 13.81
N LEU A 258 10.69 -2.46 12.72
CA LEU A 258 11.50 -2.42 11.50
C LEU A 258 12.86 -1.72 11.73
N PRO A 259 13.98 -2.26 11.22
CA PRO A 259 14.15 -3.50 10.47
C PRO A 259 14.45 -4.75 11.34
N HIS A 260 14.50 -4.63 12.66
CA HIS A 260 14.97 -5.67 13.57
C HIS A 260 14.01 -6.87 13.69
N SER A 261 12.71 -6.64 13.53
CA SER A 261 11.69 -7.69 13.49
C SER A 261 11.69 -8.49 12.18
N LEU A 262 12.26 -7.93 11.10
CA LEU A 262 12.33 -8.59 9.81
C LEU A 262 13.43 -9.66 9.78
N PRO A 263 13.17 -10.82 9.14
CA PRO A 263 14.21 -11.79 8.84
C PRO A 263 15.36 -11.17 8.05
N GLY A 264 16.60 -11.50 8.41
CA GLY A 264 17.78 -10.92 7.77
C GLY A 264 17.93 -11.17 6.27
N PHE A 265 17.20 -12.13 5.69
CA PHE A 265 17.17 -12.34 4.23
C PHE A 265 16.27 -11.35 3.48
N LEU A 266 15.42 -10.59 4.19
CA LEU A 266 14.59 -9.52 3.62
C LEU A 266 15.24 -8.13 3.77
N VAL A 267 16.31 -8.02 4.55
CA VAL A 267 16.93 -6.74 4.92
C VAL A 267 18.34 -6.64 4.34
N PHE A 268 18.66 -5.50 3.74
CA PHE A 268 20.01 -5.14 3.36
C PHE A 268 20.41 -3.82 4.03
N TYR A 269 21.57 -3.81 4.68
CA TYR A 269 22.11 -2.60 5.31
C TYR A 269 23.06 -1.89 4.36
N CYS A 270 22.87 -0.58 4.19
CA CYS A 270 23.75 0.27 3.41
C CYS A 270 25.13 0.42 4.09
N SER A 271 26.12 1.02 3.41
CA SER A 271 27.50 1.16 3.93
C SER A 271 27.53 1.84 5.31
N ASP A 272 26.65 2.83 5.53
CA ASP A 272 26.53 3.58 6.78
C ASP A 272 25.95 2.77 7.96
N ARG A 273 25.44 1.55 7.71
CA ARG A 273 24.78 0.63 8.68
C ARG A 273 23.61 1.23 9.47
N ARG A 274 23.23 2.47 9.19
CA ARG A 274 22.09 3.19 9.78
C ARG A 274 20.88 3.19 8.88
N SER A 275 21.09 3.28 7.57
CA SER A 275 20.08 3.08 6.55
C SER A 275 20.02 1.60 6.13
N TRP A 276 18.82 1.17 5.79
CA TRP A 276 18.53 -0.17 5.31
C TRP A 276 17.50 -0.07 4.19
N VAL A 277 17.51 -1.08 3.33
CA VAL A 277 16.57 -1.23 2.21
C VAL A 277 16.12 -2.68 2.16
N TYR A 278 15.03 -2.96 1.44
CA TYR A 278 14.58 -4.34 1.25
C TYR A 278 15.56 -5.09 0.36
N ALA A 279 15.76 -6.37 0.63
CA ALA A 279 16.77 -7.19 -0.06
C ALA A 279 16.49 -7.35 -1.57
N ASP A 280 15.24 -7.20 -2.00
CA ASP A 280 14.83 -7.24 -3.41
C ASP A 280 15.02 -5.91 -4.16
N GLN A 281 15.35 -4.83 -3.43
CA GLN A 281 15.70 -3.53 -3.99
C GLN A 281 17.19 -3.43 -4.35
N ARG A 282 18.02 -4.38 -3.91
CA ARG A 282 19.41 -4.45 -4.35
C ARG A 282 19.48 -4.66 -5.86
N CYS A 283 20.39 -3.95 -6.51
CA CYS A 283 20.67 -4.13 -7.93
C CYS A 283 19.45 -3.88 -8.82
N ASN A 284 18.56 -2.98 -8.41
CA ASN A 284 17.36 -2.60 -9.16
C ASN A 284 17.62 -1.40 -10.10
N GLY A 285 18.84 -0.83 -10.07
CA GLY A 285 19.25 0.33 -10.88
C GLY A 285 18.86 1.68 -10.28
N MET A 286 18.42 1.71 -9.03
CA MET A 286 18.02 2.90 -8.29
C MET A 286 18.87 3.03 -7.03
N ASN A 287 19.12 4.27 -6.61
CA ASN A 287 19.83 4.54 -5.36
C ASN A 287 18.85 4.63 -4.19
N ASP A 288 18.49 3.49 -3.61
CA ASP A 288 17.62 3.41 -2.44
C ASP A 288 18.39 3.72 -1.15
N CYS A 289 19.70 3.42 -1.11
CA CYS A 289 20.56 3.72 0.05
C CYS A 289 20.98 5.19 0.17
N GLY A 290 20.94 5.96 -0.92
CA GLY A 290 21.49 7.32 -1.03
C GLY A 290 23.00 7.37 -1.34
N ASP A 291 23.76 6.34 -0.99
CA ASP A 291 25.20 6.21 -1.21
C ASP A 291 25.59 5.18 -2.29
N CYS A 292 24.61 4.60 -2.99
CA CYS A 292 24.79 3.56 -4.02
C CYS A 292 25.32 2.20 -3.52
N SER A 293 25.27 1.93 -2.22
CA SER A 293 25.72 0.65 -1.64
C SER A 293 24.93 -0.55 -2.14
N ASP A 294 23.63 -0.35 -2.39
CA ASP A 294 22.64 -1.28 -2.94
C ASP A 294 22.87 -1.62 -4.42
N GLU A 295 23.62 -0.78 -5.14
CA GLU A 295 23.90 -0.93 -6.58
C GLU A 295 25.37 -1.24 -6.89
N THR A 296 26.21 -1.36 -5.87
CA THR A 296 27.67 -1.52 -6.05
C THR A 296 28.11 -2.98 -5.91
N TRP A 297 28.98 -3.44 -6.83
CA TRP A 297 29.57 -4.79 -6.85
C TRP A 297 30.18 -5.23 -5.51
N SER A 298 30.86 -4.32 -4.79
CA SER A 298 31.61 -4.65 -3.57
C SER A 298 30.74 -4.96 -2.35
N LEU A 299 29.52 -4.40 -2.27
CA LEU A 299 28.65 -4.50 -1.09
C LEU A 299 27.42 -5.36 -1.39
N ALA A 300 26.77 -5.14 -2.53
CA ALA A 300 25.54 -5.81 -2.92
C ALA A 300 25.75 -6.96 -3.92
N ALA A 301 26.99 -7.27 -4.33
CA ALA A 301 27.31 -8.35 -5.29
C ALA A 301 26.46 -8.31 -6.58
N CYS A 302 26.12 -7.10 -7.04
CA CYS A 302 25.27 -6.88 -8.21
C CYS A 302 25.95 -7.27 -9.51
N PRO A 303 25.27 -7.87 -10.50
CA PRO A 303 25.87 -8.10 -11.81
C PRO A 303 26.33 -6.79 -12.48
N PRO A 304 27.28 -6.84 -13.45
CA PRO A 304 27.62 -5.67 -14.24
C PRO A 304 26.37 -5.11 -14.95
N CYS A 305 26.36 -3.79 -15.21
CA CYS A 305 25.24 -3.11 -15.87
C CYS A 305 24.79 -3.90 -17.11
N GLY A 306 23.49 -4.19 -17.21
CA GLY A 306 22.91 -4.96 -18.31
C GLY A 306 23.05 -4.25 -19.67
N GLN A 307 22.64 -4.93 -20.76
CA GLN A 307 22.80 -4.38 -22.12
C GLN A 307 22.08 -3.05 -22.34
N ASP A 308 20.94 -2.83 -21.68
CA ASP A 308 20.15 -1.58 -21.74
C ASP A 308 20.71 -0.44 -20.89
N TRP A 309 21.82 -0.67 -20.20
CA TRP A 309 22.46 0.26 -19.27
C TRP A 309 23.93 0.43 -19.67
N TRP A 310 24.53 1.57 -19.36
CA TRP A 310 25.98 1.74 -19.44
C TRP A 310 26.56 2.05 -18.07
N SER A 311 27.83 1.70 -17.90
CA SER A 311 28.56 2.04 -16.69
C SER A 311 29.28 3.37 -16.84
N CYS A 312 29.03 4.31 -15.93
CA CYS A 312 29.77 5.56 -15.84
C CYS A 312 29.78 6.10 -14.39
N SER A 313 30.58 7.13 -14.11
CA SER A 313 30.47 7.86 -12.85
C SER A 313 29.32 8.87 -12.98
N PRO A 314 28.25 8.76 -12.17
CA PRO A 314 27.10 9.64 -12.30
C PRO A 314 27.41 11.07 -11.80
N VAL A 315 26.76 12.06 -12.40
CA VAL A 315 26.62 13.41 -11.83
C VAL A 315 25.45 13.45 -10.85
N HIS A 316 24.37 12.74 -11.18
CA HIS A 316 23.17 12.62 -10.36
C HIS A 316 23.10 11.22 -9.77
N PHE A 317 23.12 11.11 -8.44
CA PHE A 317 23.15 9.84 -7.71
C PHE A 317 21.87 9.00 -7.84
N GLN A 318 20.92 9.34 -8.71
CA GLN A 318 19.65 8.62 -8.86
C GLN A 318 19.83 7.19 -9.41
N PHE A 319 20.72 7.00 -10.38
CA PHE A 319 20.96 5.71 -11.05
C PHE A 319 22.31 5.09 -10.70
N CYS A 320 23.04 5.68 -9.74
CA CYS A 320 24.38 5.23 -9.37
C CYS A 320 25.31 5.05 -10.58
N SER A 321 26.07 3.97 -10.62
CA SER A 321 27.06 3.73 -11.67
C SER A 321 26.48 3.18 -12.97
N CYS A 322 25.18 2.83 -13.01
CA CYS A 322 24.51 2.27 -14.19
C CYS A 322 23.45 3.26 -14.69
N VAL A 323 23.77 4.03 -15.74
CA VAL A 323 22.82 4.98 -16.32
C VAL A 323 22.08 4.32 -17.50
N PRO A 324 20.75 4.48 -17.60
CA PRO A 324 19.97 3.84 -18.65
C PRO A 324 20.27 4.43 -20.03
N ARG A 325 20.41 3.57 -21.05
CA ARG A 325 20.76 4.00 -22.43
C ARG A 325 19.71 4.87 -23.10
N ARG A 326 18.46 4.86 -22.62
CA ARG A 326 17.40 5.78 -23.08
C ARG A 326 17.72 7.25 -22.79
N LEU A 327 18.61 7.53 -21.84
CA LEU A 327 19.10 8.87 -21.50
C LEU A 327 20.31 9.28 -22.36
N CYS A 328 20.57 8.55 -23.45
CA CYS A 328 21.58 8.94 -24.42
C CYS A 328 21.15 10.12 -25.25
N ARG A 329 22.05 11.12 -25.32
CA ARG A 329 21.87 12.32 -26.14
C ARG A 329 20.55 13.03 -25.85
N ASP A 330 20.13 13.03 -24.59
CA ASP A 330 18.95 13.75 -24.15
C ASP A 330 19.26 15.22 -23.79
N GLY A 331 20.54 15.61 -23.85
CA GLY A 331 21.00 16.97 -23.63
C GLY A 331 21.19 17.30 -22.15
N VAL A 332 21.17 16.30 -21.27
CA VAL A 332 21.33 16.43 -19.82
C VAL A 332 22.51 15.59 -19.37
N GLN A 333 23.42 16.19 -18.62
CA GLN A 333 24.61 15.50 -18.13
C GLN A 333 24.28 14.52 -17.00
N HIS A 334 24.22 13.24 -17.32
CA HIS A 334 24.08 12.12 -16.39
C HIS A 334 25.43 11.56 -15.96
N CYS A 335 26.45 11.56 -16.83
CA CYS A 335 27.79 11.09 -16.50
C CYS A 335 28.79 12.25 -16.34
N LEU A 336 29.67 12.14 -15.35
CA LEU A 336 30.70 13.15 -15.03
C LEU A 336 31.59 13.46 -16.25
N GLY A 337 31.86 12.45 -17.09
CA GLY A 337 32.67 12.58 -18.31
C GLY A 337 31.89 12.91 -19.58
N TRP A 338 30.59 13.25 -19.51
CA TRP A 338 29.72 13.44 -20.68
C TRP A 338 29.67 12.23 -21.64
N SER A 339 30.00 11.04 -21.13
CA SER A 339 30.02 9.80 -21.90
C SER A 339 28.62 9.44 -22.41
N ASP A 340 27.60 9.82 -21.65
CA ASP A 340 26.18 9.73 -21.98
C ASP A 340 25.74 10.57 -23.19
N GLU A 341 26.49 11.62 -23.51
CA GLU A 341 26.18 12.53 -24.61
C GLU A 341 27.04 12.20 -25.86
N PHE A 342 28.34 11.99 -25.63
CA PHE A 342 29.30 11.87 -26.73
C PHE A 342 29.68 10.42 -27.08
N VAL A 343 29.55 9.49 -26.14
CA VAL A 343 30.10 8.12 -26.24
C VAL A 343 29.00 7.07 -26.04
N CYS A 344 27.84 7.28 -26.65
CA CYS A 344 26.80 6.25 -26.73
C CYS A 344 27.23 5.13 -27.69
N THR A 345 28.05 4.19 -27.23
CA THR A 345 28.43 3.01 -28.01
C THR A 345 27.24 2.05 -28.05
N ALA A 346 26.70 1.77 -29.23
CA ALA A 346 25.54 0.87 -29.44
C ALA A 346 25.71 -0.49 -28.75
#